data_AF-A0AAD6ZX67-F1
#
_entry.id   AF-A0AAD6ZX67-F1
#
_cell.length_a   1.000
_cell.length_b   1.000
_cell.length_c   1.000
_cell.angle_alpha   90.00
_cell.angle_beta   90.00
_cell.angle_gamma   90.00
#
_symmetry.space_group_name_H-M   'P 1'
#
loop_
_entity.id
_entity.type
_entity.pdbx_description
1 polymer ?
#
loop_
_entity_poly.entity_id
_entity_poly.type
_entity_poly.pdbx_seq_one_letter_code
_entity_poly.pdbx_strand_id
1 'polypeptide(L)'
;MSTSRPLDSFLGGLGLTLPVHALLLLNGQVYGISGFLHRAVRGNVEAMAAVLGLFLGGLFVGLTENAGPQLFPLRSSQLIFSGLLVGVGTKLANGCTSGHMIAGISRLSPRSITATATFFSTGVITARLLHGNSLPIHFFDWSLGTTGKALLAFQAVPFIVSTLLYIFAPRHASDTPPNDHAARYTLRLIASLSTSFEFALALRLSGLTEPIRVVTFLLLPSHEAFDPSLAFLALGALPLAILLYQFARGSERPRLGGLSSVPKGGPVDARLIAGAALFGVGWGLSGFCPGPGIVNLGRAVGGGSDPLPLVGWLAAVIAGGFMV
;
A
#
# COMPACT_ATOMS: atom_id res chain seq x y z
N MET A 1 20.19 4.65 16.77
CA MET A 1 19.07 5.45 17.30
C MET A 1 18.32 6.02 16.12
N SER A 2 16.99 5.89 16.10
CA SER A 2 16.14 6.36 14.99
C SER A 2 15.04 7.25 15.52
N THR A 3 14.88 8.44 14.93
CA THR A 3 13.84 9.39 15.30
C THR A 3 12.53 9.02 14.63
N SER A 4 11.51 8.83 15.45
CA SER A 4 10.15 8.52 15.03
C SER A 4 9.35 9.81 15.01
N ARG A 5 8.67 10.07 13.89
CA ARG A 5 7.89 11.29 13.64
C ARG A 5 6.41 10.93 13.49
N PRO A 6 5.63 10.99 14.57
CA PRO A 6 4.21 10.63 14.56
C PRO A 6 3.37 11.50 13.62
N LEU A 7 3.71 12.79 13.49
CA LEU A 7 2.98 13.72 12.63
C LEU A 7 3.11 13.36 11.14
N ASP A 8 4.32 13.03 10.69
CA ASP A 8 4.57 12.53 9.33
C ASP A 8 3.74 11.25 9.09
N SER A 9 3.69 10.36 10.08
CA SER A 9 2.92 9.11 10.02
C SER A 9 1.41 9.36 9.88
N PHE A 10 0.86 10.27 10.66
CA PHE A 10 -0.55 10.67 10.62
C PHE A 10 -0.94 11.32 9.29
N LEU A 11 -0.17 12.31 8.83
CA LEU A 11 -0.42 12.99 7.56
C LEU A 11 -0.25 12.04 6.36
N GLY A 12 0.74 11.15 6.42
CA GLY A 12 0.89 10.07 5.45
C GLY A 12 -0.32 9.14 5.46
N GLY A 13 -0.90 8.83 6.63
CA GLY A 13 -2.15 8.08 6.74
C GLY A 13 -3.33 8.74 6.02
N LEU A 14 -3.51 10.06 6.19
CA LEU A 14 -4.51 10.83 5.44
C LEU A 14 -4.23 10.75 3.92
N GLY A 15 -2.97 10.97 3.52
CA GLY A 15 -2.52 10.93 2.14
C GLY A 15 -2.65 9.55 1.47
N LEU A 16 -2.64 8.44 2.22
CA LEU A 16 -2.89 7.10 1.68
C LEU A 16 -4.37 6.91 1.30
N THR A 17 -5.26 7.60 1.98
CA THR A 17 -6.71 7.39 1.84
C THR A 17 -7.28 8.10 0.61
N LEU A 18 -6.78 9.29 0.31
CA LEU A 18 -7.22 10.10 -0.83
C LEU A 18 -7.12 9.36 -2.18
N PRO A 19 -5.97 8.80 -2.59
CA PRO A 19 -5.85 8.07 -3.85
C PRO A 19 -6.65 6.75 -3.85
N VAL A 20 -6.81 6.09 -2.70
CA VAL A 20 -7.65 4.89 -2.57
C VAL A 20 -9.11 5.21 -2.89
N HIS A 21 -9.60 6.35 -2.38
CA HIS A 21 -10.96 6.81 -2.64
C HIS A 21 -11.11 7.36 -4.07
N ALA A 22 -10.15 8.14 -4.55
CA ALA A 22 -10.15 8.68 -5.91
C ALA A 22 -10.18 7.58 -6.97
N LEU A 23 -9.35 6.53 -6.84
CA LEU A 23 -9.35 5.42 -7.79
C LEU A 23 -10.69 4.65 -7.80
N LEU A 24 -11.33 4.55 -6.63
CA LEU A 24 -12.65 3.94 -6.53
C LEU A 24 -13.72 4.76 -7.26
N LEU A 25 -13.74 6.08 -7.08
CA LEU A 25 -14.70 6.98 -7.74
C LEU A 25 -14.46 7.10 -9.25
N LEU A 26 -13.20 7.11 -9.68
CA LEU A 26 -12.83 7.26 -11.08
C LEU A 26 -13.00 5.93 -11.84
N ASN A 27 -12.31 4.87 -11.41
CA ASN A 27 -12.20 3.62 -12.18
C ASN A 27 -13.11 2.49 -11.66
N GLY A 28 -13.78 2.67 -10.51
CA GLY A 28 -14.56 1.62 -9.87
C GLY A 28 -13.71 0.52 -9.26
N GLN A 29 -12.41 0.77 -9.09
CA GLN A 29 -11.43 -0.22 -8.67
C GLN A 29 -11.16 -0.13 -7.17
N VAL A 30 -11.18 -1.27 -6.49
CA VAL A 30 -10.66 -1.37 -5.12
C VAL A 30 -9.15 -1.29 -5.18
N TYR A 31 -8.57 -0.35 -4.43
CA TYR A 31 -7.13 -0.16 -4.36
C TYR A 31 -6.48 -1.35 -3.62
N GLY A 32 -5.79 -2.21 -4.37
CA GLY A 32 -5.19 -3.43 -3.85
C GLY A 32 -3.91 -3.79 -4.59
N ILE A 33 -2.77 -3.56 -3.94
CA ILE A 33 -1.46 -3.60 -4.61
C ILE A 33 -1.08 -5.00 -5.08
N SER A 34 -1.33 -6.04 -4.26
CA SER A 34 -1.11 -7.43 -4.69
C SER A 34 -1.97 -7.78 -5.92
N GLY A 35 -3.18 -7.25 -5.99
CA GLY A 35 -4.06 -7.39 -7.15
C GLY A 35 -3.56 -6.64 -8.39
N PHE A 36 -2.96 -5.45 -8.22
CA PHE A 36 -2.30 -4.75 -9.32
C PHE A 36 -1.09 -5.55 -9.82
N LEU A 37 -0.23 -6.04 -8.92
CA LEU A 37 0.96 -6.79 -9.28
C LEU A 37 0.62 -8.04 -10.11
N HIS A 38 -0.31 -8.87 -9.65
CA HIS A 38 -0.69 -10.09 -10.40
C HIS A 38 -1.40 -9.79 -11.72
N ARG A 39 -2.25 -8.75 -11.77
CA ARG A 39 -2.91 -8.36 -13.02
C ARG A 39 -1.92 -7.78 -14.02
N ALA A 40 -0.93 -7.01 -13.56
CA ALA A 40 0.13 -6.46 -14.39
C ALA A 40 0.95 -7.55 -15.06
N VAL A 41 1.36 -8.59 -14.31
CA VAL A 41 2.10 -9.74 -14.87
C VAL A 41 1.27 -10.54 -15.88
N ARG A 42 -0.06 -10.53 -15.75
CA ARG A 42 -0.99 -11.13 -16.73
C ARG A 42 -1.32 -10.22 -17.93
N GLY A 43 -0.64 -9.08 -18.07
CA GLY A 43 -0.79 -8.16 -19.20
C GLY A 43 -1.93 -7.13 -19.06
N ASN A 44 -2.50 -6.94 -17.88
CA ASN A 44 -3.51 -5.89 -17.68
C ASN A 44 -2.85 -4.51 -17.58
N VAL A 45 -3.09 -3.66 -18.58
CA VAL A 45 -2.43 -2.36 -18.71
C VAL A 45 -2.80 -1.36 -17.60
N GLU A 46 -4.04 -1.35 -17.11
CA GLU A 46 -4.43 -0.49 -15.97
C GLU A 46 -3.64 -0.85 -14.70
N ALA A 47 -3.49 -2.15 -14.46
CA ALA A 47 -2.70 -2.64 -13.34
C ALA A 47 -1.20 -2.36 -13.53
N MET A 48 -0.69 -2.44 -14.76
CA MET A 48 0.68 -2.01 -15.09
C MET A 48 0.87 -0.51 -14.82
N ALA A 49 -0.09 0.34 -15.17
CA ALA A 49 -0.05 1.78 -14.90
C ALA A 49 -0.02 2.07 -13.39
N ALA A 50 -0.78 1.31 -12.59
CA ALA A 50 -0.74 1.43 -11.12
C ALA A 50 0.61 0.99 -10.52
N VAL A 51 1.15 -0.16 -10.95
CA VAL A 51 2.49 -0.64 -10.52
C VAL A 51 3.57 0.34 -10.94
N LEU A 52 3.51 0.88 -12.16
CA LEU A 52 4.42 1.90 -12.65
C LEU A 52 4.31 3.18 -11.83
N GLY A 53 3.11 3.64 -11.49
CA GLY A 53 2.91 4.79 -10.61
C GLY A 53 3.57 4.62 -9.25
N LEU A 54 3.44 3.43 -8.62
CA LEU A 54 4.12 3.12 -7.37
C LEU A 54 5.66 3.16 -7.52
N PHE A 55 6.18 2.57 -8.59
CA PHE A 55 7.62 2.56 -8.88
C PHE A 55 8.16 3.97 -9.14
N LEU A 56 7.48 4.76 -9.97
CA LEU A 56 7.86 6.15 -10.28
C LEU A 56 7.79 7.06 -9.05
N GLY A 57 6.81 6.86 -8.17
CA GLY A 57 6.74 7.58 -6.89
C GLY A 57 7.93 7.23 -5.99
N GLY A 58 8.32 5.95 -5.95
CA GLY A 58 9.54 5.51 -5.28
C GLY A 58 10.81 6.11 -5.88
N LEU A 59 10.92 6.10 -7.21
CA LEU A 59 12.04 6.69 -7.95
C LEU A 59 12.18 8.18 -7.62
N PHE A 60 11.07 8.91 -7.67
CA PHE A 60 11.01 10.31 -7.29
C PHE A 60 11.48 10.54 -5.85
N VAL A 61 10.99 9.74 -4.90
CA VAL A 61 11.46 9.80 -3.51
C VAL A 61 12.98 9.59 -3.43
N GLY A 62 13.52 8.55 -4.07
CA GLY A 62 14.95 8.26 -4.05
C GLY A 62 15.80 9.41 -4.60
N LEU A 63 15.34 10.06 -5.66
CA LEU A 63 15.97 11.25 -6.25
C LEU A 63 15.90 12.46 -5.31
N THR A 64 14.74 12.70 -4.67
CA THR A 64 14.58 13.83 -3.75
C THR A 64 15.36 13.68 -2.45
N GLU A 65 15.49 12.44 -1.95
CA GLU A 65 16.24 12.13 -0.73
C GLU A 65 17.74 11.95 -0.99
N ASN A 66 18.15 11.75 -2.25
CA ASN A 66 19.48 11.30 -2.64
C ASN A 66 19.94 10.08 -1.82
N ALA A 67 19.01 9.18 -1.52
CA ALA A 67 19.24 8.04 -0.64
C ALA A 67 18.35 6.85 -1.02
N GLY A 68 18.94 5.65 -0.96
CA GLY A 68 18.23 4.38 -1.10
C GLY A 68 17.46 3.97 0.16
N PRO A 69 16.62 2.92 0.06
CA PRO A 69 15.91 2.38 1.21
C PRO A 69 16.87 1.71 2.20
N GLN A 70 16.60 1.84 3.50
CA GLN A 70 17.35 1.12 4.53
C GLN A 70 16.72 -0.27 4.73
N LEU A 71 17.34 -1.28 4.11
CA LEU A 71 16.89 -2.66 4.26
C LEU A 71 17.41 -3.26 5.56
N PHE A 72 16.61 -4.10 6.21
CA PHE A 72 17.04 -4.88 7.36
C PHE A 72 18.10 -5.92 6.91
N PRO A 73 19.14 -6.21 7.71
CA PRO A 73 20.18 -7.18 7.36
C PRO A 73 19.64 -8.62 7.47
N LEU A 74 18.75 -9.01 6.56
CA LEU A 74 18.28 -10.39 6.42
C LEU A 74 19.20 -11.16 5.48
N ARG A 75 19.34 -12.46 5.73
CA ARG A 75 19.96 -13.35 4.75
C ARG A 75 19.08 -13.37 3.49
N SER A 76 19.68 -13.40 2.30
CA SER A 76 18.94 -13.40 1.04
C SER A 76 17.90 -14.52 0.96
N SER A 77 18.18 -15.68 1.55
CA SER A 77 17.24 -16.80 1.63
C SER A 77 15.99 -16.47 2.48
N GLN A 78 16.17 -15.79 3.61
CA GLN A 78 15.05 -15.35 4.46
C GLN A 78 14.21 -14.30 3.75
N LEU A 79 14.86 -13.38 3.03
CA LEU A 79 14.17 -12.38 2.23
C LEU A 79 13.32 -13.04 1.13
N ILE A 80 13.91 -13.93 0.33
CA ILE A 80 13.18 -14.67 -0.72
C ILE A 80 12.03 -15.50 -0.12
N PHE A 81 12.28 -16.21 0.98
CA PHE A 81 11.26 -17.01 1.67
C PHE A 81 10.09 -16.14 2.17
N SER A 82 10.39 -14.98 2.74
CA SER A 82 9.37 -14.01 3.16
C SER A 82 8.52 -13.53 1.97
N GLY A 83 9.14 -13.30 0.81
CA GLY A 83 8.46 -12.91 -0.42
C GLY A 83 7.52 -14.01 -0.91
N LEU A 84 7.96 -15.27 -0.93
CA LEU A 84 7.11 -16.42 -1.27
C LEU A 84 5.89 -16.53 -0.36
N LEU A 85 6.08 -16.44 0.97
CA LEU A 85 4.99 -16.48 1.94
C LEU A 85 3.98 -15.34 1.74
N VAL A 86 4.48 -14.12 1.49
CA VAL A 86 3.65 -12.96 1.18
C VAL A 86 2.87 -13.16 -0.12
N GLY A 87 3.52 -13.71 -1.16
CA GLY A 87 2.89 -14.04 -2.44
C GLY A 87 1.74 -15.03 -2.29
N VAL A 88 2.03 -16.20 -1.72
CA VAL A 88 1.04 -17.26 -1.45
C VAL A 88 -0.10 -16.72 -0.56
N GLY A 89 0.26 -16.03 0.53
CA GLY A 89 -0.69 -15.52 1.51
C GLY A 89 -1.65 -14.49 0.93
N THR A 90 -1.13 -13.49 0.19
CA THR A 90 -1.97 -12.45 -0.42
C THR A 90 -2.90 -13.01 -1.49
N LYS A 91 -2.45 -14.04 -2.21
CA LYS A 91 -3.28 -14.72 -3.21
C LYS A 91 -4.41 -15.53 -2.59
N LEU A 92 -4.11 -16.33 -1.55
CA LEU A 92 -5.10 -17.12 -0.82
C LEU A 92 -6.12 -16.25 -0.08
N ALA A 93 -5.69 -15.15 0.52
CA ALA A 93 -6.56 -14.20 1.20
C ALA A 93 -7.42 -13.36 0.23
N ASN A 94 -7.02 -13.30 -1.05
CA ASN A 94 -7.57 -12.41 -2.08
C ASN A 94 -7.38 -10.92 -1.72
N GLY A 95 -6.22 -10.57 -1.18
CA GLY A 95 -5.89 -9.21 -0.78
C GLY A 95 -4.61 -9.09 0.03
N CYS A 96 -4.18 -7.85 0.26
CA CYS A 96 -3.06 -7.47 1.14
C CYS A 96 -3.51 -6.36 2.09
N THR A 97 -2.58 -5.73 2.83
CA THR A 97 -2.92 -4.64 3.79
C THR A 97 -3.71 -3.50 3.14
N SER A 98 -3.31 -3.01 1.97
CA SER A 98 -4.06 -1.95 1.26
C SER A 98 -5.51 -2.36 0.94
N GLY A 99 -5.72 -3.62 0.54
CA GLY A 99 -7.04 -4.14 0.17
C GLY A 99 -7.95 -4.51 1.36
N HIS A 100 -7.41 -5.15 2.40
CA HIS A 100 -8.17 -5.60 3.56
C HIS A 100 -8.21 -4.56 4.69
N MET A 101 -7.10 -3.89 4.98
CA MET A 101 -7.04 -2.88 6.05
C MET A 101 -7.66 -1.58 5.57
N ILE A 102 -7.02 -0.86 4.63
CA ILE A 102 -7.49 0.48 4.23
C ILE A 102 -8.83 0.38 3.51
N ALA A 103 -8.91 -0.34 2.38
CA ALA A 103 -10.15 -0.40 1.62
C ALA A 103 -11.22 -1.33 2.24
N GLY A 104 -10.80 -2.37 2.98
CA GLY A 104 -11.70 -3.41 3.49
C GLY A 104 -12.37 -3.08 4.82
N ILE A 105 -11.64 -2.52 5.79
CA ILE A 105 -12.21 -2.07 7.07
C ILE A 105 -13.13 -0.86 6.85
N SER A 106 -12.82 0.00 5.89
CA SER A 106 -13.67 1.14 5.52
C SER A 106 -15.07 0.75 5.05
N ARG A 107 -15.22 -0.49 4.57
CA ARG A 107 -16.51 -1.10 4.20
C ARG A 107 -17.23 -1.79 5.36
N LEU A 108 -16.61 -1.84 6.54
CA LEU A 108 -17.06 -2.64 7.69
C LEU A 108 -17.28 -4.11 7.34
N SER A 109 -16.46 -4.66 6.43
CA SER A 109 -16.60 -6.05 5.98
C SER A 109 -16.03 -7.03 7.03
N PRO A 110 -16.82 -7.97 7.56
CA PRO A 110 -16.34 -8.97 8.52
C PRO A 110 -15.16 -9.76 7.98
N ARG A 111 -15.22 -10.15 6.69
CA ARG A 111 -14.11 -10.82 5.98
C ARG A 111 -12.79 -10.07 6.09
N SER A 112 -12.82 -8.75 5.88
CA SER A 112 -11.60 -7.93 5.90
C SER A 112 -11.10 -7.65 7.31
N ILE A 113 -12.01 -7.51 8.28
CA ILE A 113 -11.67 -7.38 9.70
C ILE A 113 -10.99 -8.66 10.19
N THR A 114 -11.58 -9.84 9.91
CA THR A 114 -11.00 -11.13 10.29
C THR A 114 -9.64 -11.34 9.65
N ALA A 115 -9.50 -11.10 8.34
CA ALA A 115 -8.22 -11.21 7.65
C ALA A 115 -7.16 -10.28 8.29
N THR A 116 -7.54 -9.04 8.60
CA THR A 116 -6.64 -8.06 9.23
C THR A 116 -6.21 -8.48 10.62
N ALA A 117 -7.14 -8.93 11.46
CA ALA A 117 -6.82 -9.47 12.77
C ALA A 117 -5.85 -10.66 12.66
N THR A 118 -6.13 -11.62 11.76
CA THR A 118 -5.29 -12.82 11.59
C THR A 118 -3.87 -12.46 11.17
N PHE A 119 -3.68 -11.70 10.08
CA PHE A 119 -2.33 -11.40 9.62
C PHE A 119 -1.56 -10.54 10.62
N PHE A 120 -2.24 -9.63 11.31
CA PHE A 120 -1.62 -8.77 12.31
C PHE A 120 -1.14 -9.60 13.51
N SER A 121 -1.98 -10.49 14.04
CA SER A 121 -1.61 -11.40 15.12
C SER A 121 -0.43 -12.29 14.74
N THR A 122 -0.46 -12.92 13.57
CA THR A 122 0.67 -13.75 13.12
C THR A 122 1.94 -12.95 12.84
N GLY A 123 1.81 -11.69 12.41
CA GLY A 123 2.93 -10.78 12.23
C GLY A 123 3.58 -10.40 13.55
N VAL A 124 2.78 -10.06 14.56
CA VAL A 124 3.24 -9.79 15.94
C VAL A 124 4.02 -10.99 16.48
N ILE A 125 3.44 -12.20 16.38
CA ILE A 125 4.08 -13.43 16.87
C ILE A 125 5.42 -13.64 16.16
N THR A 126 5.44 -13.54 14.83
CA THR A 126 6.66 -13.77 14.05
C THR A 126 7.74 -12.74 14.35
N ALA A 127 7.38 -11.45 14.42
CA ALA A 127 8.32 -10.38 14.71
C ALA A 127 8.95 -10.53 16.09
N ARG A 128 8.15 -10.89 17.11
CA ARG A 128 8.65 -11.13 18.47
C ARG A 128 9.61 -12.30 18.56
N LEU A 129 9.31 -13.40 17.86
CA LEU A 129 10.16 -14.60 17.88
C LEU A 129 11.50 -14.37 17.18
N LEU A 130 11.55 -13.53 16.13
CA LEU A 130 12.72 -13.40 15.28
C LEU A 130 13.58 -12.16 15.54
N HIS A 131 12.99 -11.06 16.05
CA HIS A 131 13.67 -9.76 16.13
C HIS A 131 13.77 -9.18 17.55
N GLY A 132 13.31 -9.91 18.58
CA GLY A 132 13.18 -9.38 19.96
C GLY A 132 14.46 -8.82 20.60
N ASN A 133 15.65 -9.24 20.17
CA ASN A 133 16.87 -8.94 20.94
C ASN A 133 17.77 -7.83 20.36
N SER A 134 17.42 -7.21 19.22
CA SER A 134 18.41 -6.45 18.42
C SER A 134 17.88 -5.16 17.75
N LEU A 135 16.90 -4.47 18.34
CA LEU A 135 16.26 -3.32 17.70
C LEU A 135 16.56 -1.98 18.42
N PRO A 136 16.72 -0.88 17.66
CA PRO A 136 17.09 0.41 18.24
C PRO A 136 15.96 1.01 19.08
N ILE A 137 16.33 1.72 20.14
CA ILE A 137 15.39 2.55 20.93
C ILE A 137 15.04 3.82 20.13
N HIS A 138 13.76 4.19 20.18
CA HIS A 138 13.18 5.30 19.43
C HIS A 138 12.88 6.50 20.32
N PHE A 139 13.05 7.70 19.76
CA PHE A 139 12.62 8.96 20.37
C PHE A 139 11.55 9.62 19.50
N PHE A 140 10.63 10.31 20.15
CA PHE A 140 9.55 11.03 19.47
C PHE A 140 9.93 12.46 19.16
N ASP A 141 9.74 12.82 17.90
CA ASP A 141 9.83 14.18 17.41
C ASP A 141 8.50 14.53 16.73
N TRP A 142 7.79 15.51 17.28
CA TRP A 142 6.49 15.97 16.76
C TRP A 142 6.62 17.01 15.64
N SER A 143 7.84 17.32 15.21
CA SER A 143 8.07 18.25 14.11
C SER A 143 7.85 17.60 12.74
N LEU A 144 7.39 18.40 11.78
CA LEU A 144 7.33 17.99 10.38
C LEU A 144 8.72 18.13 9.76
N GLY A 145 9.32 17.00 9.38
CA GLY A 145 10.64 16.99 8.74
C GLY A 145 10.65 17.79 7.44
N THR A 146 11.82 18.27 7.02
CA THR A 146 12.00 18.94 5.71
C THR A 146 11.56 18.06 4.55
N THR A 147 11.95 16.78 4.57
CA THR A 147 11.49 15.78 3.60
C THR A 147 9.99 15.55 3.69
N GLY A 148 9.42 15.51 4.91
CA GLY A 148 7.97 15.36 5.12
C GLY A 148 7.17 16.51 4.48
N LYS A 149 7.63 17.75 4.66
CA LYS A 149 7.06 18.95 4.02
C LYS A 149 7.11 18.85 2.49
N ALA A 150 8.24 18.45 1.93
CA ALA A 150 8.41 18.31 0.49
C ALA A 150 7.47 17.24 -0.08
N LEU A 151 7.42 16.05 0.53
CA LEU A 151 6.54 14.96 0.09
C LEU A 151 5.07 15.33 0.17
N LEU A 152 4.67 16.06 1.23
CA LEU A 152 3.30 16.56 1.37
C LEU A 152 2.97 17.59 0.28
N ALA A 153 3.89 18.50 -0.03
CA ALA A 153 3.70 19.46 -1.11
C ALA A 153 3.59 18.76 -2.48
N PHE A 154 4.42 17.74 -2.73
CA PHE A 154 4.38 16.98 -3.98
C PHE A 154 3.12 16.12 -4.14
N GLN A 155 2.45 15.72 -3.05
CA GLN A 155 1.15 15.05 -3.12
C GLN A 155 0.04 15.94 -3.69
N ALA A 156 0.17 17.28 -3.60
CA ALA A 156 -0.83 18.18 -4.16
C ALA A 156 -1.01 18.01 -5.67
N VAL A 157 0.06 17.71 -6.42
CA VAL A 157 0.01 17.56 -7.88
C VAL A 157 -0.87 16.38 -8.33
N PRO A 158 -0.62 15.13 -7.94
CA PRO A 158 -1.48 14.01 -8.33
C PRO A 158 -2.90 14.12 -7.73
N PHE A 159 -3.04 14.76 -6.56
CA PHE A 159 -4.35 15.03 -5.98
C PHE A 159 -5.17 16.00 -6.84
N ILE A 160 -4.54 17.08 -7.34
CA ILE A 160 -5.15 18.01 -8.29
C ILE A 160 -5.53 17.27 -9.57
N VAL A 161 -4.65 16.44 -10.14
CA VAL A 161 -4.96 15.64 -11.33
C VAL A 161 -6.20 14.77 -11.10
N SER A 162 -6.25 14.03 -9.99
CA SER A 162 -7.39 13.18 -9.64
C SER A 162 -8.67 13.99 -9.44
N THR A 163 -8.57 15.18 -8.87
CA THR A 163 -9.70 16.10 -8.67
C THR A 163 -10.21 16.68 -10.00
N LEU A 164 -9.31 17.09 -10.90
CA LEU A 164 -9.68 17.58 -12.24
C LEU A 164 -10.32 16.45 -13.05
N LEU A 165 -9.77 15.24 -13.01
CA LEU A 165 -10.37 14.07 -13.62
C LEU A 165 -11.76 13.82 -13.05
N TYR A 166 -11.96 13.94 -11.74
CA TYR A 166 -13.26 13.77 -11.13
C TYR A 166 -14.24 14.84 -11.64
N ILE A 167 -13.88 16.13 -11.61
CA ILE A 167 -14.76 17.25 -11.98
C ILE A 167 -15.13 17.23 -13.46
N PHE A 168 -14.15 16.99 -14.34
CA PHE A 168 -14.32 17.10 -15.80
C PHE A 168 -14.65 15.78 -16.50
N ALA A 169 -14.53 14.62 -15.84
CA ALA A 169 -14.95 13.37 -16.45
C ALA A 169 -16.48 13.33 -16.68
N PRO A 170 -16.94 12.80 -17.83
CA PRO A 170 -18.36 12.66 -18.12
C PRO A 170 -19.09 11.85 -17.04
N ARG A 171 -20.25 12.33 -16.59
CA ARG A 171 -21.00 11.69 -15.48
C ARG A 171 -21.74 10.41 -15.90
N HIS A 172 -22.13 10.28 -17.17
CA HIS A 172 -22.80 9.08 -17.67
C HIS A 172 -22.07 8.51 -18.89
N ALA A 173 -21.98 7.18 -18.95
CA ALA A 173 -21.48 6.46 -20.13
C ALA A 173 -22.33 6.69 -21.38
N SER A 174 -23.58 7.15 -21.23
CA SER A 174 -24.47 7.60 -22.30
C SER A 174 -24.16 9.01 -22.82
N ASP A 175 -23.44 9.83 -22.05
CA ASP A 175 -23.11 11.22 -22.43
C ASP A 175 -21.84 11.28 -23.29
N THR A 176 -21.10 10.19 -23.38
CA THR A 176 -19.93 10.09 -24.26
C THR A 176 -20.32 9.65 -25.66
N PRO A 177 -19.85 10.34 -26.71
CA PRO A 177 -20.07 9.90 -28.08
C PRO A 177 -19.51 8.49 -28.30
N PRO A 178 -20.17 7.65 -29.13
CA PRO A 178 -19.87 6.22 -29.28
C PRO A 178 -18.44 5.89 -29.74
N ASN A 179 -17.66 6.88 -30.20
CA ASN A 179 -16.31 6.68 -30.74
C ASN A 179 -15.16 6.97 -29.76
N ASP A 180 -15.45 7.32 -28.50
CA ASP A 180 -14.41 7.83 -27.57
C ASP A 180 -13.95 6.81 -26.51
N HIS A 181 -13.93 5.52 -26.89
CA HIS A 181 -13.41 4.44 -26.03
C HIS A 181 -11.92 4.61 -25.74
N ALA A 182 -11.15 5.14 -26.71
CA ALA A 182 -9.73 5.38 -26.57
C ALA A 182 -9.41 6.48 -25.53
N ALA A 183 -10.10 7.63 -25.57
CA ALA A 183 -9.85 8.69 -24.59
C ALA A 183 -10.23 8.25 -23.18
N ARG A 184 -11.37 7.57 -23.00
CA ARG A 184 -11.77 7.02 -21.70
C ARG A 184 -10.74 6.04 -21.14
N TYR A 185 -10.21 5.16 -21.99
CA TYR A 185 -9.16 4.24 -21.59
C TYR A 185 -7.90 4.99 -21.13
N THR A 186 -7.45 5.99 -21.88
CA THR A 186 -6.31 6.84 -21.49
C THR A 186 -6.54 7.54 -20.16
N LEU A 187 -7.73 8.12 -19.93
CA LEU A 187 -8.07 8.76 -18.65
C LEU A 187 -8.02 7.78 -17.47
N ARG A 188 -8.43 6.51 -17.68
CA ARG A 188 -8.33 5.46 -16.64
C ARG A 188 -6.88 5.11 -16.33
N LEU A 189 -6.00 5.11 -17.33
CA LEU A 189 -4.55 4.90 -17.12
C LEU A 189 -3.94 6.06 -16.35
N ILE A 190 -4.27 7.30 -16.72
CA ILE A 190 -3.82 8.51 -16.00
C ILE A 190 -4.30 8.46 -14.55
N ALA A 191 -5.56 8.14 -14.29
CA ALA A 191 -6.09 7.97 -12.94
C ALA A 191 -5.34 6.89 -12.15
N SER A 192 -5.08 5.73 -12.74
CA SER A 192 -4.38 4.61 -12.08
C SER A 192 -2.94 4.97 -11.75
N LEU A 193 -2.24 5.64 -12.67
CA LEU A 193 -0.86 6.08 -12.50
C LEU A 193 -0.77 7.21 -11.46
N SER A 194 -1.62 8.23 -11.57
CA SER A 194 -1.62 9.40 -10.69
C SER A 194 -1.93 9.02 -9.24
N THR A 195 -3.01 8.25 -9.01
CA THR A 195 -3.38 7.79 -7.66
C THR A 195 -2.30 6.87 -7.07
N SER A 196 -1.64 6.06 -7.88
CA SER A 196 -0.57 5.18 -7.39
C SER A 196 0.74 5.91 -7.10
N PHE A 197 1.05 6.96 -7.86
CA PHE A 197 2.15 7.85 -7.54
C PHE A 197 1.90 8.58 -6.21
N GLU A 198 0.69 9.12 -6.01
CA GLU A 198 0.28 9.74 -4.74
C GLU A 198 0.38 8.76 -3.57
N PHE A 199 -0.12 7.53 -3.76
CA PHE A 199 -0.04 6.48 -2.74
C PHE A 199 1.42 6.13 -2.38
N ALA A 200 2.35 6.14 -3.34
CA ALA A 200 3.77 5.91 -3.08
C ALA A 200 4.41 7.03 -2.24
N LEU A 201 4.10 8.30 -2.54
CA LEU A 201 4.55 9.43 -1.73
C LEU A 201 4.00 9.34 -0.30
N ALA A 202 2.73 8.97 -0.15
CA ALA A 202 2.10 8.80 1.15
C ALA A 202 2.67 7.58 1.92
N LEU A 203 3.01 6.49 1.24
CA LEU A 203 3.72 5.35 1.85
C LEU A 203 5.07 5.77 2.41
N ARG A 204 5.81 6.60 1.68
CA ARG A 204 7.09 7.14 2.18
C ARG A 204 6.89 8.08 3.35
N LEU A 205 5.99 9.06 3.21
CA LEU A 205 5.68 10.05 4.25
C LEU A 205 5.26 9.37 5.55
N SER A 206 4.45 8.31 5.43
CA SER A 206 3.94 7.57 6.58
C SER A 206 4.97 6.65 7.26
N GLY A 207 6.15 6.45 6.66
CA GLY A 207 7.19 5.58 7.17
C GLY A 207 7.02 4.08 6.89
N LEU A 208 5.95 3.67 6.19
CA LEU A 208 5.71 2.26 5.82
C LEU A 208 6.74 1.68 4.85
N THR A 209 7.52 2.53 4.18
CA THR A 209 8.64 2.11 3.33
C THR A 209 9.85 1.64 4.13
N GLU A 210 9.94 1.92 5.43
CA GLU A 210 11.06 1.50 6.27
C GLU A 210 10.69 0.21 7.03
N PRO A 211 11.28 -0.96 6.69
CA PRO A 211 10.92 -2.24 7.30
C PRO A 211 11.13 -2.25 8.81
N ILE A 212 12.15 -1.53 9.27
CA ILE A 212 12.47 -1.40 10.69
C ILE A 212 11.28 -0.84 11.48
N ARG A 213 10.58 0.18 10.94
CA ARG A 213 9.41 0.81 11.59
C ARG A 213 8.22 -0.14 11.67
N VAL A 214 8.10 -1.01 10.66
CA VAL A 214 7.06 -2.02 10.59
C VAL A 214 7.28 -3.09 11.65
N VAL A 215 8.50 -3.61 11.74
CA VAL A 215 8.85 -4.66 12.71
C VAL A 215 8.81 -4.13 14.14
N THR A 216 9.29 -2.91 14.40
CA THR A 216 9.27 -2.32 15.75
C THR A 216 7.86 -2.02 16.23
N PHE A 217 6.94 -1.62 15.35
CA PHE A 217 5.52 -1.52 15.68
C PHE A 217 4.91 -2.87 16.09
N LEU A 218 5.34 -3.97 15.47
CA LEU A 218 4.82 -5.32 15.76
C LEU A 218 5.29 -5.92 17.08
N LEU A 219 6.30 -5.35 17.72
CA LEU A 219 6.73 -5.83 19.03
C LEU A 219 5.71 -5.52 20.13
N LEU A 220 4.75 -4.62 19.88
CA LEU A 220 3.75 -4.11 20.82
C LEU A 220 4.35 -3.36 22.03
N PRO A 221 3.58 -2.52 22.75
CA PRO A 221 4.08 -1.67 23.84
C PRO A 221 4.84 -2.38 24.97
N SER A 222 4.62 -3.69 25.13
CA SER A 222 5.34 -4.51 26.11
C SER A 222 6.82 -4.77 25.78
N HIS A 223 7.37 -4.19 24.72
CA HIS A 223 8.77 -4.31 24.33
C HIS A 223 9.44 -2.93 24.24
N GLU A 224 10.70 -2.81 24.66
CA GLU A 224 11.41 -1.52 24.75
C GLU A 224 11.63 -0.85 23.38
N ALA A 225 11.86 -1.65 22.35
CA ALA A 225 12.02 -1.18 20.97
C ALA A 225 10.70 -0.88 20.24
N PHE A 226 9.56 -0.77 20.94
CA PHE A 226 8.27 -0.50 20.31
C PHE A 226 8.18 0.93 19.75
N ASP A 227 7.77 1.05 18.48
CA ASP A 227 7.50 2.34 17.83
C ASP A 227 5.99 2.49 17.51
N PRO A 228 5.25 3.38 18.19
CA PRO A 228 3.82 3.63 17.94
C PRO A 228 3.54 4.46 16.68
N SER A 229 4.54 4.90 15.91
CA SER A 229 4.33 5.78 14.75
C SER A 229 3.32 5.24 13.74
N LEU A 230 3.32 3.92 13.49
CA LEU A 230 2.35 3.29 12.58
C LEU A 230 0.92 3.25 13.16
N ALA A 231 0.75 3.37 14.48
CA ALA A 231 -0.58 3.57 15.06
C ALA A 231 -1.16 4.91 14.63
N PHE A 232 -0.36 5.98 14.61
CA PHE A 232 -0.79 7.30 14.14
C PHE A 232 -1.13 7.31 12.65
N LEU A 233 -0.40 6.55 11.85
CA LEU A 233 -0.77 6.28 10.46
C LEU A 233 -2.18 5.67 10.38
N ALA A 234 -2.43 4.60 11.13
CA ALA A 234 -3.74 3.95 11.14
C ALA A 234 -4.86 4.88 11.63
N LEU A 235 -4.57 5.74 12.62
CA LEU A 235 -5.48 6.78 13.10
C LEU A 235 -5.79 7.86 12.07
N GLY A 236 -4.87 8.18 11.16
CA GLY A 236 -5.14 9.07 10.03
C GLY A 236 -5.92 8.36 8.93
N ALA A 237 -5.47 7.17 8.54
CA ALA A 237 -6.01 6.46 7.38
C ALA A 237 -7.41 5.89 7.61
N LEU A 238 -7.63 5.12 8.69
CA LEU A 238 -8.87 4.36 8.85
C LEU A 238 -10.10 5.24 9.07
N PRO A 239 -10.10 6.24 9.97
CA PRO A 239 -11.27 7.08 10.19
C PRO A 239 -11.64 7.89 8.94
N LEU A 240 -10.66 8.46 8.24
CA LEU A 240 -10.90 9.17 7.00
C LEU A 240 -11.43 8.22 5.92
N ALA A 241 -10.87 7.00 5.83
CA ALA A 241 -11.30 6.03 4.83
C ALA A 241 -12.73 5.54 5.11
N ILE A 242 -13.08 5.30 6.38
CA ILE A 242 -14.47 5.00 6.79
C ILE A 242 -15.39 6.17 6.45
N LEU A 243 -15.01 7.40 6.78
CA LEU A 243 -15.81 8.60 6.51
C LEU A 243 -16.09 8.75 5.00
N LEU A 244 -15.04 8.67 4.18
CA LEU A 244 -15.18 8.80 2.73
C LEU A 244 -15.95 7.63 2.11
N TYR A 245 -15.73 6.40 2.59
CA TYR A 245 -16.39 5.23 2.02
C TYR A 245 -17.87 5.17 2.38
N GLN A 246 -18.23 5.47 3.63
CA GLN A 246 -19.61 5.36 4.13
C GLN A 246 -20.45 6.58 3.78
N PHE A 247 -19.86 7.78 3.85
CA PHE A 247 -20.62 9.02 3.71
C PHE A 247 -20.35 9.74 2.38
N ALA A 248 -19.11 9.74 1.87
CA ALA A 248 -18.78 10.49 0.65
C ALA A 248 -19.00 9.72 -0.66
N ARG A 249 -18.98 8.38 -0.63
CA ARG A 249 -19.15 7.55 -1.84
C ARG A 249 -20.56 7.65 -2.45
N GLY A 250 -21.60 7.73 -1.61
CA GLY A 250 -23.00 7.74 -2.05
C GLY A 250 -23.36 6.61 -3.04
N SER A 251 -24.32 6.88 -3.93
CA SER A 251 -24.73 5.99 -5.03
C SER A 251 -23.92 6.21 -6.32
N GLU A 252 -22.75 6.85 -6.25
CA GLU A 252 -22.00 7.23 -7.45
C GLU A 252 -21.49 6.00 -8.22
N ARG A 253 -21.82 5.97 -9.51
CA ARG A 253 -21.22 5.04 -10.47
C ARG A 253 -19.80 5.53 -10.83
N PRO A 254 -18.86 4.63 -11.15
CA PRO A 254 -17.52 5.03 -11.55
C PRO A 254 -17.55 6.02 -12.73
N ARG A 255 -16.92 7.20 -12.58
CA ARG A 255 -16.98 8.27 -13.59
C ARG A 255 -16.33 7.90 -14.92
N LEU A 256 -15.21 7.17 -14.86
CA LEU A 256 -14.49 6.69 -16.06
C LEU A 256 -14.96 5.29 -16.50
N GLY A 257 -16.15 4.87 -16.04
CA GLY A 257 -16.76 3.60 -16.38
C GLY A 257 -16.12 2.38 -15.72
N GLY A 258 -16.40 1.19 -16.26
CA GLY A 258 -15.94 -0.09 -15.72
C GLY A 258 -16.92 -0.70 -14.71
N LEU A 259 -16.74 -2.01 -14.47
CA LEU A 259 -17.52 -2.72 -13.46
C LEU A 259 -17.04 -2.29 -12.08
N SER A 260 -17.99 -1.92 -11.20
CA SER A 260 -17.66 -1.68 -9.80
C SER A 260 -17.13 -2.99 -9.21
N SER A 261 -15.82 -3.03 -8.99
CA SER A 261 -15.11 -4.21 -8.48
C SER A 261 -15.19 -4.35 -6.96
N VAL A 262 -16.04 -3.54 -6.31
CA VAL A 262 -16.24 -3.60 -4.87
C VAL A 262 -16.82 -4.97 -4.50
N PRO A 263 -16.09 -5.79 -3.72
CA PRO A 263 -16.58 -7.09 -3.32
C PRO A 263 -17.85 -6.95 -2.50
N LYS A 264 -18.93 -7.61 -2.93
CA LYS A 264 -20.21 -7.68 -2.23
C LYS A 264 -20.14 -8.70 -1.08
N GLY A 265 -19.28 -8.43 -0.10
CA GLY A 265 -19.03 -9.36 1.01
C GLY A 265 -18.49 -10.72 0.54
N GLY A 266 -18.12 -11.56 1.50
CA GLY A 266 -17.69 -12.93 1.23
C GLY A 266 -17.56 -13.70 2.54
N PRO A 267 -17.70 -15.03 2.53
CA PRO A 267 -17.58 -15.83 3.75
C PRO A 267 -16.17 -15.74 4.32
N VAL A 268 -16.08 -15.92 5.65
CA VAL A 268 -14.82 -16.18 6.34
C VAL A 268 -14.58 -17.68 6.21
N ASP A 269 -13.68 -18.06 5.31
CA ASP A 269 -13.33 -19.45 5.04
C ASP A 269 -11.91 -19.79 5.55
N ALA A 270 -11.60 -21.07 5.67
CA ALA A 270 -10.27 -21.52 6.07
C ALA A 270 -9.17 -21.02 5.12
N ARG A 271 -9.50 -20.86 3.83
CA ARG A 271 -8.58 -20.33 2.81
C ARG A 271 -8.15 -18.90 3.13
N LEU A 272 -9.08 -18.04 3.52
CA LEU A 272 -8.81 -16.67 3.94
C LEU A 272 -7.91 -16.63 5.18
N ILE A 273 -8.24 -17.42 6.20
CA ILE A 273 -7.50 -17.45 7.47
C ILE A 273 -6.07 -17.96 7.24
N ALA A 274 -5.92 -19.07 6.51
CA ALA A 274 -4.61 -19.63 6.17
C ALA A 274 -3.78 -18.65 5.33
N GLY A 275 -4.40 -18.00 4.32
CA GLY A 275 -3.73 -16.99 3.50
C GLY A 275 -3.29 -15.77 4.32
N ALA A 276 -4.16 -15.26 5.19
CA ALA A 276 -3.85 -14.14 6.07
C ALA A 276 -2.72 -14.48 7.05
N ALA A 277 -2.74 -15.69 7.63
CA ALA A 277 -1.68 -16.16 8.51
C ALA A 277 -0.33 -16.25 7.79
N LEU A 278 -0.27 -16.85 6.60
CA LEU A 278 0.96 -16.95 5.80
C LEU A 278 1.50 -15.56 5.42
N PHE A 279 0.60 -14.65 5.01
CA PHE A 279 0.97 -13.27 4.74
C PHE A 279 1.56 -12.59 5.97
N GLY A 280 0.94 -12.75 7.14
CA GLY A 280 1.41 -12.17 8.39
C GLY A 280 2.77 -12.74 8.84
N VAL A 281 3.03 -14.04 8.65
CA VAL A 281 4.35 -14.63 8.91
C VAL A 281 5.42 -14.02 8.00
N GLY A 282 5.19 -13.97 6.68
CA GLY A 282 6.14 -13.37 5.74
C GLY A 282 6.38 -11.87 5.98
N TRP A 283 5.31 -11.14 6.33
CA TRP A 283 5.38 -9.73 6.65
C TRP A 283 6.09 -9.47 8.00
N GLY A 284 5.85 -10.27 9.05
CA GLY A 284 6.56 -10.16 10.33
C GLY A 284 8.04 -10.56 10.23
N LEU A 285 8.38 -11.45 9.30
CA LEU A 285 9.76 -11.86 9.03
C LEU A 285 10.58 -10.72 8.40
N SER A 286 10.03 -10.03 7.39
CA SER A 286 10.79 -9.06 6.59
C SER A 286 10.42 -7.60 6.77
N GLY A 287 9.27 -7.30 7.36
CA GLY A 287 8.69 -5.95 7.40
C GLY A 287 8.20 -5.45 6.03
N PHE A 288 8.27 -6.25 4.96
CA PHE A 288 7.85 -5.86 3.62
C PHE A 288 6.42 -6.27 3.30
N CYS A 289 5.70 -5.34 2.69
CA CYS A 289 4.43 -5.57 2.00
C CYS A 289 4.62 -5.21 0.51
N PRO A 290 3.83 -5.76 -0.44
CA PRO A 290 4.05 -5.51 -1.87
C PRO A 290 4.10 -4.03 -2.27
N GLY A 291 3.33 -3.16 -1.58
CA GLY A 291 3.40 -1.71 -1.79
C GLY A 291 4.77 -1.11 -1.48
N PRO A 292 5.21 -1.13 -0.21
CA PRO A 292 6.56 -0.76 0.18
C PRO A 292 7.66 -1.42 -0.66
N GLY A 293 7.50 -2.69 -1.06
CA GLY A 293 8.46 -3.38 -1.91
C GLY A 293 8.65 -2.72 -3.28
N ILE A 294 7.56 -2.36 -3.97
CA ILE A 294 7.61 -1.67 -5.27
C ILE A 294 8.17 -0.25 -5.11
N VAL A 295 7.72 0.48 -4.08
CA VAL A 295 8.19 1.85 -3.81
C VAL A 295 9.68 1.86 -3.45
N ASN A 296 10.13 0.93 -2.62
CA ASN A 296 11.54 0.82 -2.27
C ASN A 296 12.39 0.40 -3.45
N LEU A 297 11.88 -0.42 -4.37
CA LEU A 297 12.59 -0.74 -5.61
C LEU A 297 12.83 0.54 -6.42
N GLY A 298 11.80 1.39 -6.56
CA GLY A 298 11.95 2.72 -7.17
C GLY A 298 12.96 3.59 -6.43
N ARG A 299 12.86 3.67 -5.09
CA ARG A 299 13.81 4.43 -4.26
C ARG A 299 15.24 3.95 -4.43
N ALA A 300 15.46 2.64 -4.55
CA ALA A 300 16.78 2.08 -4.71
C ALA A 300 17.42 2.53 -6.02
N VAL A 301 16.65 2.51 -7.11
CA VAL A 301 17.07 3.02 -8.42
C VAL A 301 17.34 4.52 -8.37
N GLY A 302 16.44 5.31 -7.75
CA GLY A 302 16.56 6.77 -7.69
C GLY A 302 17.70 7.26 -6.78
N GLY A 303 17.96 6.54 -5.69
CA GLY A 303 19.02 6.85 -4.73
C GLY A 303 20.37 6.18 -5.05
N GLY A 304 20.47 5.40 -6.14
CA GLY A 304 21.71 4.75 -6.56
C GLY A 304 22.18 3.57 -5.68
N SER A 305 21.29 2.98 -4.88
CA SER A 305 21.59 1.80 -4.05
C SER A 305 21.28 0.49 -4.80
N ASP A 306 21.84 -0.63 -4.35
CA ASP A 306 21.63 -1.95 -4.98
C ASP A 306 20.14 -2.38 -4.97
N PRO A 307 19.49 -2.51 -6.15
CA PRO A 307 18.09 -2.92 -6.24
C PRO A 307 17.89 -4.45 -6.18
N LEU A 308 18.95 -5.26 -6.29
CA LEU A 308 18.86 -6.71 -6.45
C LEU A 308 18.06 -7.42 -5.34
N PRO A 309 18.20 -7.09 -4.04
CA PRO A 309 17.43 -7.74 -2.99
C PRO A 309 15.92 -7.53 -3.16
N LEU A 310 15.51 -6.34 -3.59
CA LEU A 310 14.10 -5.96 -3.78
C LEU A 310 13.51 -6.60 -5.03
N VAL A 311 14.31 -6.69 -6.11
CA VAL A 311 13.93 -7.45 -7.31
C VAL A 311 13.72 -8.92 -6.97
N GLY A 312 14.65 -9.54 -6.25
CA GLY A 312 14.54 -10.93 -5.81
C GLY A 312 13.33 -11.17 -4.92
N TRP A 313 13.06 -10.25 -3.99
CA TRP A 313 11.87 -10.31 -3.13
C TRP A 313 10.56 -10.18 -3.91
N LEU A 314 10.45 -9.22 -4.84
CA LEU A 314 9.25 -9.05 -5.67
C LEU A 314 9.02 -10.23 -6.61
N ALA A 315 10.09 -10.77 -7.19
CA ALA A 315 10.02 -11.99 -8.01
C ALA A 315 9.48 -13.18 -7.17
N ALA A 316 9.93 -13.31 -5.93
CA ALA A 316 9.43 -14.31 -5.00
C ALA A 316 7.94 -14.11 -4.64
N VAL A 317 7.50 -12.86 -4.43
CA VAL A 317 6.07 -12.54 -4.22
C VAL A 317 5.23 -12.96 -5.43
N ILE A 318 5.68 -12.63 -6.63
CA ILE A 318 4.98 -12.98 -7.86
C ILE A 318 4.92 -14.50 -8.01
N ALA A 319 6.05 -15.20 -7.86
CA ALA A 319 6.14 -16.65 -7.94
C ALA A 319 5.21 -17.33 -6.93
N GLY A 320 5.24 -16.90 -5.66
CA GLY A 320 4.38 -17.44 -4.61
C GLY A 320 2.89 -17.32 -4.92
N GLY A 321 2.46 -16.18 -5.46
CA GLY A 321 1.05 -16.00 -5.85
C GLY A 321 0.64 -16.72 -7.14
N PHE A 322 1.57 -17.33 -7.89
CA PHE A 322 1.26 -18.23 -9.00
C PHE A 322 1.18 -19.71 -8.57
N MET A 323 1.65 -20.05 -7.37
CA MET A 323 1.59 -21.43 -6.84
C MET A 323 0.18 -21.84 -6.38
N VAL A 324 -0.77 -20.89 -6.28
CA VAL A 324 -2.12 -21.04 -5.69
C VAL A 324 -3.18 -20.21 -6.40
#